data_AF-A0A382I2D1-F1
#
_entry.id   AF-A0A382I2D1-F1
#
_cell.length_a   1.000
_cell.length_b   1.000
_cell.length_c   1.000
_cell.angle_alpha   90.00
_cell.angle_beta   90.00
_cell.angle_gamma   90.00
#
_symmetry.space_group_name_H-M   'P 1'
#
loop_
_entity.id
_entity.type
_entity.pdbx_description
1 polymer ?
#
loop_
_entity_poly.entity_id
_entity_poly.type
_entity_poly.pdbx_seq_one_letter_code
_entity_poly.pdbx_strand_id
1 'polypeptide(L)'
;MQLNFHPEVKWLLPPGTPPYTPSTEGDMTSNSLHYEVKKLDYYTDPSPHDLPMLRRESMYVGLLERLDPQDAKMMIEVKDQKLSYKGLTYKLVKDTCPDLLPDVEEKQEVAEESVVE
;
A
#
# COMPACT_ATOMS: atom_id res chain seq x y z
N MET A 1 -7.84 0.56 2.31
CA MET A 1 -8.47 -0.76 2.08
C MET A 1 -8.81 -0.98 0.61
N GLN A 2 -9.52 -0.05 -0.04
CA GLN A 2 -9.87 -0.18 -1.46
C GLN A 2 -8.64 -0.40 -2.38
N LEU A 3 -7.56 0.37 -2.19
CA LEU A 3 -6.32 0.24 -2.99
C LEU A 3 -5.57 -1.09 -2.87
N ASN A 4 -5.90 -1.91 -1.85
CA ASN A 4 -5.27 -3.20 -1.65
C ASN A 4 -6.03 -4.33 -2.36
N PHE A 5 -7.36 -4.32 -2.25
CA PHE A 5 -8.24 -5.38 -2.75
C PHE A 5 -8.86 -5.11 -4.12
N HIS A 6 -8.73 -3.89 -4.65
CA HIS A 6 -9.31 -3.55 -5.95
C HIS A 6 -8.39 -4.07 -7.08
N PRO A 7 -8.88 -4.97 -7.95
CA PRO A 7 -8.05 -5.65 -8.97
C PRO A 7 -7.53 -4.72 -10.06
N GLU A 8 -8.16 -3.56 -10.25
CA GLU A 8 -7.73 -2.56 -11.24
C GLU A 8 -6.57 -1.67 -10.75
N VAL A 9 -6.24 -1.71 -9.45
CA VAL A 9 -5.17 -0.86 -8.90
C VAL A 9 -3.82 -1.47 -9.24
N LYS A 10 -3.11 -0.85 -10.18
CA LYS A 10 -1.72 -1.18 -10.47
C LYS A 10 -0.80 -0.18 -9.81
N TRP A 11 0.12 -0.67 -9.00
CA TRP A 11 1.17 0.15 -8.41
C TRP A 11 2.30 0.34 -9.43
N LEU A 12 2.71 1.59 -9.62
CA LEU A 12 3.78 1.99 -10.52
C LEU A 12 5.16 1.97 -9.82
N LEU A 13 5.19 1.64 -8.53
CA LEU A 13 6.40 1.52 -7.73
C LEU A 13 7.02 0.13 -7.87
N PRO A 14 8.36 -0.02 -7.76
CA PRO A 14 9.00 -1.32 -7.75
C PRO A 14 8.56 -2.15 -6.52
N PRO A 15 8.48 -3.49 -6.65
CA PRO A 15 8.17 -4.37 -5.53
C PRO A 15 9.31 -4.38 -4.50
N GLY A 16 8.97 -4.63 -3.23
CA GLY A 16 9.94 -4.80 -2.14
C GLY A 16 10.15 -3.55 -1.27
N THR A 17 10.86 -3.69 -0.15
CA THR A 17 11.00 -2.60 0.83
C THR A 17 12.05 -1.58 0.37
N PRO A 18 11.69 -0.32 0.08
CA PRO A 18 12.68 0.70 -0.21
C PRO A 18 13.51 1.03 1.05
N PRO A 19 14.76 1.49 0.91
CA PRO A 19 15.52 1.97 2.06
C PRO A 19 14.90 3.29 2.57
N TYR A 20 14.30 3.26 3.76
CA TYR A 20 13.72 4.44 4.42
C TYR A 20 14.16 4.51 5.88
N THR A 21 14.19 5.73 6.44
CA THR A 21 14.45 5.95 7.86
C THR A 21 13.11 6.02 8.60
N PRO A 22 12.78 5.06 9.49
CA PRO A 22 11.52 5.12 10.23
C PRO A 22 11.46 6.35 11.16
N SER A 23 10.29 6.99 11.23
CA SER A 23 10.09 8.16 12.10
C SER A 23 10.25 7.80 13.58
N THR A 24 10.85 8.70 14.36
CA THR A 24 10.97 8.58 15.83
C THR A 24 9.81 9.29 16.52
N GLU A 25 9.49 8.91 17.76
CA GLU A 25 8.35 9.43 18.54
C GLU A 25 8.22 10.96 18.64
N GLY A 26 9.30 11.71 18.39
CA GLY A 26 9.29 13.18 18.33
C GLY A 26 8.88 13.79 16.98
N ASP A 27 8.95 13.02 15.89
CA ASP A 27 8.63 13.46 14.52
C ASP A 27 7.24 13.01 14.07
N MET A 28 6.53 12.27 14.93
CA MET A 28 5.20 11.73 14.67
C MET A 28 4.20 12.87 14.51
N THR A 29 3.74 13.10 13.28
CA THR A 29 2.66 14.02 13.02
C THR A 29 1.35 13.24 13.13
N SER A 30 0.66 13.36 14.27
CA SER A 30 -0.70 12.85 14.45
C SER A 30 -1.57 13.30 13.25
N ASN A 31 -2.17 12.34 12.54
CA ASN A 31 -2.93 12.47 11.29
C ASN A 31 -2.14 12.49 9.95
N SER A 32 -0.83 12.20 9.95
CA SER A 32 -0.03 12.13 8.71
C SER A 32 -0.68 11.24 7.64
N LEU A 33 -1.11 10.03 8.01
CA LEU A 33 -1.70 9.07 7.07
C LEU A 33 -2.92 9.64 6.32
N HIS A 34 -3.84 10.33 6.99
CA HIS A 34 -5.04 10.88 6.34
C HIS A 34 -4.73 11.86 5.21
N TYR A 35 -3.69 12.69 5.39
CA TYR A 35 -3.25 13.64 4.36
C TYR A 35 -2.50 12.94 3.23
N GLU A 36 -1.77 11.89 3.58
CA GLU A 36 -0.93 11.15 2.63
C GLU A 36 -1.73 10.19 1.74
N VAL A 37 -2.92 9.73 2.17
CA VAL A 37 -3.82 8.92 1.32
C VAL A 37 -4.14 9.64 0.00
N LYS A 38 -4.30 10.96 0.01
CA LYS A 38 -4.54 11.75 -1.23
C LYS A 38 -3.36 11.76 -2.18
N LYS A 39 -2.16 11.43 -1.69
CA LYS A 39 -0.95 11.34 -2.52
C LYS A 39 -0.74 9.93 -3.07
N LEU A 40 -1.61 8.96 -2.76
CA LEU A 40 -1.50 7.62 -3.33
C LEU A 40 -1.78 7.61 -4.84
N ASP A 41 -2.56 8.58 -5.34
CA ASP A 41 -2.83 8.77 -6.77
C ASP A 41 -1.55 9.04 -7.60
N TYR A 42 -0.45 9.47 -6.98
CA TYR A 42 0.85 9.61 -7.64
C TYR A 42 1.54 8.26 -7.92
N TYR A 43 1.14 7.20 -7.22
CA TYR A 43 1.79 5.88 -7.24
C TYR A 43 0.95 4.80 -7.90
N THR A 44 -0.33 5.05 -8.17
CA THR A 44 -1.28 4.09 -8.76
C THR A 44 -1.65 4.47 -10.19
N ASP A 45 -1.94 3.48 -11.04
CA ASP A 45 -2.49 3.64 -12.40
C ASP A 45 -4.03 3.53 -12.38
N PRO A 46 -4.79 4.43 -13.02
CA PRO A 46 -4.36 5.62 -13.76
C PRO A 46 -3.89 6.75 -12.85
N SER A 47 -2.67 7.23 -13.07
CA SER A 47 -2.17 8.43 -12.38
C SER A 47 -2.51 9.66 -13.20
N PRO A 48 -3.16 10.69 -12.63
CA PRO A 48 -3.37 11.97 -13.31
C PRO A 48 -2.06 12.76 -13.49
N HIS A 49 -0.95 12.29 -12.93
CA HIS A 49 0.34 12.96 -12.93
C HIS A 49 1.39 12.19 -13.75
N ASP A 50 1.98 12.89 -14.72
CA ASP A 50 3.13 12.38 -15.48
C ASP A 50 4.43 12.62 -14.68
N LEU A 51 4.71 11.72 -13.73
CA LEU A 51 5.93 11.74 -12.95
C LEU A 51 6.88 10.61 -13.37
N PRO A 52 8.19 10.89 -13.51
CA PRO A 52 9.19 9.86 -13.76
C PRO A 52 9.32 8.92 -12.55
N MET A 53 9.65 7.65 -12.79
CA MET A 53 9.71 6.60 -11.76
C MET A 53 10.61 6.96 -10.58
N LEU A 54 11.82 7.47 -10.85
CA LEU A 54 12.77 7.89 -9.81
C LEU A 54 12.16 8.93 -8.84
N ARG A 55 11.31 9.82 -9.35
CA ARG A 55 10.64 10.84 -8.53
C ARG A 55 9.53 10.24 -7.70
N ARG A 56 8.78 9.27 -8.23
CA ARG A 56 7.77 8.52 -7.48
C ARG A 56 8.41 7.76 -6.32
N GLU A 57 9.51 7.05 -6.58
CA GLU A 57 10.26 6.34 -5.55
C GLU A 57 10.76 7.29 -4.45
N SER A 58 11.37 8.41 -4.84
CA SER A 58 11.85 9.42 -3.87
C SER A 58 10.73 10.01 -3.03
N MET A 59 9.56 10.29 -3.65
CA MET A 59 8.38 10.78 -2.93
C MET A 59 7.79 9.72 -2.00
N TYR A 60 7.83 8.46 -2.40
CA TYR A 60 7.35 7.34 -1.59
C TYR A 60 8.26 7.08 -0.38
N VAL A 61 9.58 7.17 -0.54
CA VAL A 61 10.52 7.10 0.59
C VAL A 61 10.24 8.22 1.59
N GLY A 62 10.18 9.49 1.14
CA GLY A 62 9.89 10.61 2.03
C GLY A 62 8.48 10.58 2.64
N LEU A 63 7.56 9.79 2.07
CA LEU A 63 6.28 9.47 2.68
C LEU A 63 6.45 8.48 3.85
N LEU A 64 7.18 7.38 3.63
CA LEU A 64 7.45 6.39 4.68
C LEU A 64 8.21 6.99 5.88
N GLU A 65 9.11 7.94 5.64
CA GLU A 65 9.88 8.62 6.69
C GLU A 65 9.06 9.61 7.54
N ARG A 66 7.82 9.92 7.12
CA ARG A 66 6.87 10.79 7.85
C ARG A 66 5.74 10.03 8.52
N LEU A 67 5.58 8.75 8.17
CA LEU A 67 4.55 7.90 8.73
C LEU A 67 5.08 7.19 9.97
N ASP A 68 4.16 6.89 10.88
CA ASP A 68 4.46 6.03 12.01
C ASP A 68 5.07 4.70 11.50
N PRO A 69 6.07 4.13 12.20
CA PRO A 69 6.75 2.92 11.75
C PRO A 69 5.80 1.76 11.42
N GLN A 70 4.68 1.68 12.14
CA GLN A 70 3.64 0.69 11.92
C GLN A 70 2.84 0.95 10.64
N ASP A 71 2.49 2.22 10.36
CA ASP A 71 1.77 2.64 9.17
C ASP A 71 2.67 2.55 7.92
N ALA A 72 3.96 2.87 8.04
CA ALA A 72 4.96 2.71 6.99
C ALA A 72 5.08 1.24 6.56
N LYS A 73 5.13 0.31 7.53
CA LYS A 73 5.13 -1.13 7.24
C LYS A 73 3.83 -1.56 6.53
N MET A 74 2.68 -1.10 7.03
CA MET A 74 1.39 -1.38 6.40
C MET A 74 1.34 -0.85 4.96
N MET A 75 1.88 0.34 4.69
CA MET A 75 1.96 0.94 3.36
C MET A 75 2.80 0.12 2.38
N ILE A 76 3.88 -0.50 2.85
CA ILE A 76 4.70 -1.41 2.04
C ILE A 76 3.91 -2.68 1.71
N GLU A 77 3.21 -3.26 2.69
CA GLU A 77 2.36 -4.44 2.47
C GLU A 77 1.17 -4.13 1.55
N VAL A 78 0.61 -2.92 1.63
CA VAL A 78 -0.50 -2.47 0.77
C VAL A 78 -0.05 -2.36 -0.68
N LYS A 79 1.13 -1.78 -0.95
CA LYS A 79 1.64 -1.64 -2.33
C LYS A 79 1.95 -2.97 -2.98
N ASP A 80 2.45 -3.93 -2.19
CA ASP A 80 2.77 -5.27 -2.66
C ASP A 80 1.51 -6.15 -2.70
N GLN A 81 0.33 -5.59 -2.40
CA GLN A 81 -0.97 -6.26 -2.28
C GLN A 81 -0.94 -7.49 -1.33
N LYS A 82 0.02 -7.52 -0.40
CA LYS A 82 0.28 -8.62 0.55
C LYS A 82 -0.18 -8.28 1.97
N LEU A 83 -1.21 -7.45 2.11
CA LEU A 83 -1.72 -7.03 3.41
C LEU A 83 -2.35 -8.23 4.15
N SER A 84 -1.53 -8.95 4.92
CA SER A 84 -1.94 -10.11 5.70
C SER A 84 -2.33 -9.69 7.11
N TYR A 85 -3.43 -8.96 7.25
CA TYR A 85 -3.99 -8.67 8.56
C TYR A 85 -4.97 -9.78 8.97
N LYS A 86 -4.80 -10.35 10.17
CA LYS A 86 -5.68 -11.41 10.69
C LYS A 86 -7.14 -10.92 10.67
N GLY A 87 -7.97 -11.53 9.82
CA GLY A 87 -9.40 -11.24 9.70
C GLY A 87 -9.78 -10.33 8.53
N LEU A 88 -8.85 -9.67 7.85
CA LEU A 88 -9.15 -8.88 6.64
C LEU A 88 -9.03 -9.77 5.40
N THR A 89 -10.15 -10.39 5.01
CA THR A 89 -10.25 -11.18 3.78
C THR A 89 -11.16 -10.48 2.77
N TYR A 90 -10.91 -10.74 1.49
CA TYR A 90 -11.76 -10.23 0.40
C TYR A 90 -13.25 -10.52 0.63
N LYS A 91 -13.55 -11.75 1.09
CA LYS A 91 -14.91 -12.19 1.43
C LYS A 91 -15.54 -11.31 2.51
N LEU A 92 -14.82 -11.03 3.61
CA LEU A 92 -15.32 -10.17 4.67
C LEU A 92 -15.59 -8.73 4.18
N VAL A 93 -14.70 -8.17 3.36
CA VAL A 93 -14.87 -6.81 2.84
C VAL A 93 -16.06 -6.73 1.89
N LYS A 94 -16.24 -7.73 1.01
CA LYS A 94 -17.41 -7.84 0.13
C LYS A 94 -18.72 -8.01 0.92
N ASP A 95 -18.72 -8.88 1.94
CA ASP A 95 -19.90 -9.15 2.77
C ASP A 95 -20.32 -7.91 3.59
N THR A 96 -19.35 -7.11 4.05
CA THR A 96 -19.61 -5.94 4.89
C THR A 96 -19.87 -4.67 4.06
N CYS A 97 -19.30 -4.58 2.86
CA CYS A 97 -19.36 -3.41 1.98
C CYS A 97 -19.46 -3.81 0.49
N PRO A 98 -20.66 -4.26 0.04
CA PRO A 98 -20.84 -4.82 -1.31
C PRO A 98 -20.65 -3.81 -2.47
N ASP A 99 -20.67 -2.51 -2.20
CA ASP A 99 -20.47 -1.44 -3.21
C ASP A 99 -18.98 -1.10 -3.44
N LEU A 100 -18.08 -1.60 -2.59
CA LEU A 100 -16.69 -1.14 -2.55
C LEU A 100 -15.75 -1.90 -3.49
N LEU A 101 -16.08 -3.14 -3.85
CA LEU A 101 -15.21 -4.04 -4.62
C LEU A 101 -15.98 -4.70 -5.78
N PRO A 102 -15.40 -4.78 -6.99
CA PRO A 102 -16.04 -5.45 -8.12
C PRO A 102 -16.12 -6.96 -7.89
N ASP A 103 -17.05 -7.67 -8.54
CA ASP A 103 -17.11 -9.14 -8.47
C ASP A 103 -15.89 -9.77 -9.18
N VAL A 104 -14.77 -9.97 -8.48
CA VAL A 104 -13.61 -10.72 -8.99
C VAL A 104 -13.79 -12.21 -8.71
N GLU A 105 -13.72 -13.03 -9.76
CA GLU A 105 -13.49 -14.48 -9.64
C GLU A 105 -12.10 -14.70 -9.01
N GLU A 106 -12.07 -15.49 -7.93
CA GLU A 106 -10.88 -15.75 -7.09
C GLU A 106 -9.70 -16.25 -7.93
N LYS A 107 -8.71 -15.38 -8.22
CA LYS A 107 -7.38 -15.83 -8.60
C LYS A 107 -6.48 -15.81 -7.39
N GLN A 108 -6.22 -17.02 -6.87
CA GLN A 108 -5.24 -17.29 -5.83
C GLN A 108 -3.85 -16.96 -6.37
N GLU A 109 -3.15 -16.01 -5.73
CA GLU A 109 -1.70 -15.88 -5.92
C GLU A 109 -0.99 -15.99 -4.57
N VAL A 110 0.06 -16.80 -4.62
CA VAL A 110 0.61 -17.63 -3.54
C VAL A 110 1.62 -16.83 -2.72
N ALA A 111 1.56 -17.01 -1.41
CA ALA A 111 2.60 -16.62 -0.49
C ALA A 111 3.89 -17.41 -0.81
N GLU A 112 4.91 -16.73 -1.36
CA GLU A 112 6.26 -17.30 -1.44
C GLU A 112 7.00 -17.00 -0.13
N GLU A 113 6.90 -17.99 0.75
CA GLU A 113 7.78 -18.26 1.87
C GLU A 113 9.19 -18.60 1.33
N SER A 114 10.19 -17.75 1.57
CA SER A 114 11.60 -18.15 1.36
C SER A 114 12.18 -18.67 2.68
N VAL A 115 11.98 -19.96 2.92
CA VAL A 115 12.91 -20.80 3.67
C VAL A 115 14.02 -21.21 2.70
N VAL A 116 15.29 -20.86 2.97
CA VAL A 116 16.56 -21.52 2.59
C VAL A 116 17.70 -20.64 3.11
N GLU A 117 18.76 -21.08 3.77
CA GLU A 117 19.33 -22.40 4.11
C GLU A 117 20.22 -22.23 5.36
#